data_AF-A0A9N8HWT6-F1
#
_entry.id   AF-A0A9N8HWT6-F1
#
_cell.length_a   1.000
_cell.length_b   1.000
_cell.length_c   1.000
_cell.angle_alpha   90.00
_cell.angle_beta   90.00
_cell.angle_gamma   90.00
#
_symmetry.space_group_name_H-M   'P 1'
#
loop_
_entity.id
_entity.type
_entity.pdbx_description
1 polymer ?
#
loop_
_entity_poly.entity_id
_entity_poly.type
_entity_poly.pdbx_seq_one_letter_code
_entity_poly.pdbx_strand_id
1 'polypeptide(L)'
;MDELIRMNHWFYAVFQKTVQTTNGKVIVKSHFHDSDCFAILVELVQDAHLSVAGSLDHVETLTWLTSVQYSPEEQGSAVDFIVKFDTVVTRYNDGQRDSSDRLTDGIQKLFLQRAFTVSPP
;
A
#
# COMPACT_ATOMS: atom_id res chain seq x y z
N MET A 1 4.75 7.58 32.13
CA MET A 1 5.04 6.14 31.96
C MET A 1 3.75 5.33 31.92
N ASP A 2 2.80 5.57 32.84
CA ASP A 2 1.49 4.88 32.87
C ASP A 2 0.61 5.04 31.62
N GLU A 3 0.66 6.20 30.96
CA GLU A 3 -0.19 6.47 29.79
C GLU A 3 0.20 5.64 28.57
N LEU A 4 1.51 5.44 28.34
CA LEU A 4 2.02 4.60 27.26
C LEU A 4 1.60 3.14 27.46
N ILE A 5 1.68 2.65 28.70
CA ILE A 5 1.27 1.28 29.05
C ILE A 5 -0.24 1.11 28.86
N ARG A 6 -1.05 2.11 29.25
CA ARG A 6 -2.50 2.11 28.98
C ARG A 6 -2.81 2.11 27.49
N MET A 7 -2.10 2.91 26.71
CA MET A 7 -2.25 2.98 25.26
C MET A 7 -1.91 1.62 24.62
N ASN A 8 -0.78 1.02 24.99
CA ASN A 8 -0.34 -0.29 24.52
C ASN A 8 -1.40 -1.37 24.75
N HIS A 9 -1.90 -1.51 25.98
CA HIS A 9 -2.95 -2.48 26.28
C HIS A 9 -4.26 -2.21 25.53
N TRP A 10 -4.63 -0.94 25.38
CA TRP A 10 -5.84 -0.57 24.64
C TRP A 10 -5.73 -0.96 23.16
N PHE A 11 -4.63 -0.57 22.50
CA PHE A 11 -4.40 -0.93 21.09
C PHE A 11 -4.25 -2.43 20.90
N TYR A 12 -3.60 -3.14 21.83
CA TYR A 12 -3.53 -4.59 21.82
C TYR A 12 -4.93 -5.22 21.80
N ALA A 13 -5.83 -4.77 22.67
CA ALA A 13 -7.22 -5.24 22.71
C ALA A 13 -7.99 -4.90 21.43
N VAL A 14 -7.71 -3.74 20.81
CA VAL A 14 -8.26 -3.37 19.51
C VAL A 14 -7.75 -4.32 18.42
N PHE A 15 -6.45 -4.59 18.35
CA PHE A 15 -5.87 -5.50 17.36
C PHE A 15 -6.42 -6.93 17.50
N GLN A 16 -6.61 -7.43 18.73
CA GLN A 16 -7.23 -8.73 18.96
C GLN A 16 -8.66 -8.83 18.40
N LYS A 17 -9.41 -7.73 18.37
CA LYS A 17 -10.78 -7.69 17.83
C LYS A 17 -10.82 -7.46 16.33
N THR A 18 -9.91 -6.63 15.81
CA THR A 18 -9.98 -6.14 14.43
C THR A 18 -9.21 -7.03 13.45
N VAL A 19 -8.07 -7.61 13.84
CA VAL A 19 -7.25 -8.42 12.94
C VAL A 19 -7.88 -9.78 12.72
N GLN A 20 -8.25 -10.09 11.48
CA GLN A 20 -8.97 -11.32 11.14
C GLN A 20 -8.12 -12.40 10.46
N THR A 21 -7.02 -12.02 9.79
CA THR A 21 -6.16 -12.94 9.06
C THR A 21 -5.46 -13.91 10.00
N THR A 22 -5.24 -15.15 9.55
CA THR A 22 -4.59 -16.19 10.38
C THR A 22 -3.20 -15.73 10.83
N ASN A 23 -2.38 -15.21 9.92
CA ASN A 23 -1.02 -14.77 10.25
C ASN A 23 -1.02 -13.50 11.11
N GLY A 24 -1.91 -12.53 10.83
CA GLY A 24 -2.09 -11.36 11.67
C GLY A 24 -2.51 -11.71 13.10
N LYS A 25 -3.35 -12.73 13.30
CA LYS A 25 -3.69 -13.24 14.65
C LYS A 25 -2.51 -13.88 15.36
N VAL A 26 -1.58 -14.51 14.63
CA VAL A 26 -0.33 -15.04 15.20
C VAL A 26 0.56 -13.91 15.66
N ILE A 27 0.75 -12.87 14.84
CA ILE A 27 1.50 -11.64 15.19
C ILE A 27 0.90 -10.97 16.43
N VAL A 28 -0.41 -10.73 16.47
CA VAL A 28 -1.01 -10.11 17.67
C VAL A 28 -0.84 -11.00 18.92
N LYS A 29 -0.81 -12.33 18.78
CA LYS A 29 -0.61 -13.23 19.92
C LYS A 29 0.84 -13.30 20.41
N SER A 30 1.84 -13.11 19.55
CA SER A 30 3.26 -13.12 19.99
C SER A 30 3.56 -11.99 20.98
N HIS A 31 2.82 -10.89 20.90
CA HIS A 31 2.91 -9.73 21.79
C HIS A 31 2.02 -9.79 23.04
N PHE A 32 1.55 -10.97 23.44
CA PHE A 32 0.72 -11.11 24.64
C PHE A 32 1.39 -10.57 25.92
N HIS A 33 2.72 -10.68 26.01
CA HIS A 33 3.47 -10.32 27.22
C HIS A 33 3.90 -8.85 27.29
N ASP A 34 4.17 -8.21 26.15
CA ASP A 34 4.64 -6.82 26.09
C ASP A 34 3.53 -5.83 25.67
N SER A 35 2.50 -6.32 24.97
CA SER A 35 1.44 -5.51 24.35
C SER A 35 1.99 -4.33 23.55
N ASP A 36 3.18 -4.45 22.98
CA ASP A 36 3.82 -3.35 22.25
C ASP A 36 3.04 -3.05 20.97
N CYS A 37 2.21 -2.01 21.01
CA CYS A 37 1.34 -1.69 19.90
C CYS A 37 2.09 -1.20 18.66
N PHE A 38 3.28 -0.61 18.83
CA PHE A 38 4.09 -0.16 17.71
C PHE A 38 4.74 -1.34 17.00
N ALA A 39 5.28 -2.29 17.77
CA ALA A 39 5.84 -3.52 17.22
C ALA A 39 4.78 -4.32 16.46
N ILE A 40 3.61 -4.53 17.06
CA ILE A 40 2.47 -5.21 16.42
C ILE A 40 2.09 -4.53 15.11
N LEU A 41 1.97 -3.19 15.10
CA LEU A 41 1.57 -2.45 13.90
C LEU A 41 2.60 -2.62 12.77
N VAL A 42 3.89 -2.52 13.09
CA VAL A 42 4.98 -2.70 12.11
C VAL A 42 4.94 -4.11 11.51
N GLU A 43 4.80 -5.14 12.34
CA GLU A 43 4.74 -6.53 11.88
C GLU A 43 3.49 -6.82 11.03
N LEU A 44 2.32 -6.28 11.42
CA LEU A 44 1.09 -6.42 10.65
C LEU A 44 1.19 -5.76 9.27
N VAL A 45 1.83 -4.58 9.18
CA VAL A 45 2.08 -3.91 7.89
C VAL A 45 3.01 -4.76 7.03
N GLN A 46 4.10 -5.27 7.60
CA GLN A 46 5.03 -6.13 6.87
C GLN A 46 4.39 -7.43 6.37
N ASP A 47 3.52 -8.05 7.17
CA ASP A 47 2.74 -9.24 6.78
C ASP A 47 1.76 -8.92 5.67
N ALA A 48 1.06 -7.78 5.75
CA ALA A 48 0.15 -7.34 4.70
C ALA A 48 0.86 -7.20 3.34
N HIS A 49 2.07 -6.64 3.33
CA HIS A 49 2.91 -6.54 2.13
C HIS A 49 3.37 -7.91 1.60
N LEU A 50 3.62 -8.90 2.47
CA LEU A 50 4.01 -10.26 2.07
C LEU A 50 2.85 -11.16 1.67
N SER A 51 1.64 -10.83 2.12
CA SER A 51 0.49 -11.66 1.87
C SER A 51 0.24 -11.78 0.36
N VAL A 52 -0.30 -12.92 -0.07
CA VAL A 52 -0.71 -13.15 -1.47
C VAL A 52 -1.68 -12.05 -1.94
N ALA A 53 -2.54 -11.55 -1.05
CA ALA A 53 -3.42 -10.44 -1.34
C ALA A 53 -2.66 -9.12 -1.60
N GLY A 54 -1.63 -8.81 -0.80
CA GLY A 54 -0.76 -7.65 -1.03
C GLY A 54 0.06 -7.78 -2.31
N SER A 55 0.50 -8.98 -2.65
CA SER A 55 1.20 -9.27 -3.90
C SER A 55 0.28 -9.14 -5.12
N LEU A 56 -0.97 -9.61 -5.02
CA LEU A 56 -1.99 -9.43 -6.07
C LEU A 56 -2.34 -7.95 -6.26
N ASP A 57 -2.54 -7.20 -5.18
CA ASP A 57 -2.78 -5.75 -5.22
C ASP A 57 -1.60 -5.00 -5.88
N HIS A 58 -0.36 -5.44 -5.66
CA HIS A 58 0.82 -4.93 -6.35
C HIS A 58 0.82 -5.22 -7.86
N VAL A 59 0.46 -6.44 -8.25
CA VAL A 59 0.35 -6.82 -9.67
C VAL A 59 -0.77 -6.05 -10.35
N GLU A 60 -1.93 -5.91 -9.71
CA GLU A 60 -3.05 -5.12 -10.21
C GLU A 60 -2.67 -3.64 -10.37
N THR A 61 -1.96 -3.08 -9.37
CA THR A 61 -1.46 -1.70 -9.39
C THR A 61 -0.49 -1.48 -10.55
N LEU A 62 0.49 -2.37 -10.74
CA LEU A 62 1.44 -2.27 -11.84
C LEU A 62 0.76 -2.47 -13.21
N THR A 63 -0.20 -3.39 -13.28
CA THR A 63 -1.01 -3.61 -14.49
C THR A 63 -1.77 -2.33 -14.84
N TRP A 64 -2.39 -1.67 -13.86
CA TRP A 64 -3.05 -0.39 -14.08
C TRP A 64 -2.06 0.68 -14.56
N LEU A 65 -0.92 0.87 -13.88
CA LEU A 65 0.10 1.86 -14.25
C LEU A 65 0.64 1.68 -15.67
N THR A 66 0.73 0.44 -16.15
CA THR A 66 1.27 0.12 -17.49
C THR A 66 0.21 0.15 -18.60
N SER A 67 -1.08 0.05 -18.27
CA SER A 67 -2.17 -0.08 -19.24
C SER A 67 -3.13 1.11 -19.27
N VAL A 68 -3.15 1.95 -18.23
CA VAL A 68 -4.07 3.07 -18.14
C VAL A 68 -3.88 4.05 -19.30
N GLN A 69 -5.00 4.50 -19.86
CA GLN A 69 -5.05 5.55 -20.88
C GLN A 69 -5.90 6.71 -20.35
N TYR A 70 -5.43 7.92 -20.62
CA TYR A 70 -6.17 9.12 -20.28
C TYR A 70 -7.38 9.29 -21.21
N SER A 71 -8.57 9.34 -20.61
CA SER A 71 -9.84 9.65 -21.27
C SER A 71 -10.53 10.78 -20.49
N PRO A 72 -10.74 11.96 -21.10
CA PRO A 72 -11.42 13.08 -20.46
C PRO A 72 -12.84 12.74 -20.01
N GLU A 73 -13.53 11.82 -20.71
CA GLU A 73 -14.92 11.44 -20.44
C GLU A 73 -15.05 10.62 -19.15
N GLU A 74 -14.05 9.78 -18.85
CA GLU A 74 -14.08 8.90 -17.69
C GLU A 74 -13.37 9.48 -16.47
N GLN A 75 -12.37 10.34 -16.69
CA GLN A 75 -11.37 10.66 -15.66
C GLN A 75 -11.29 12.17 -15.37
N GLY A 76 -12.11 12.99 -16.04
CA GLY A 76 -12.19 14.42 -15.80
C GLY A 76 -11.02 15.17 -16.40
N SER A 77 -10.37 16.04 -15.61
CA SER A 77 -9.25 16.84 -16.11
C SER A 77 -7.95 16.04 -16.16
N ALA A 78 -7.04 16.42 -17.07
CA ALA A 78 -5.71 15.84 -17.13
C ALA A 78 -4.92 16.02 -15.82
N VAL A 79 -5.19 17.09 -15.07
CA VAL A 79 -4.58 17.34 -13.76
C VAL A 79 -5.07 16.30 -12.75
N ASP A 80 -6.37 16.05 -12.69
CA ASP A 80 -6.94 15.04 -11.78
C ASP A 80 -6.40 13.65 -12.09
N PHE A 81 -6.25 13.33 -13.38
CA PHE A 81 -5.62 12.10 -13.83
C PHE A 81 -4.17 11.99 -13.34
N ILE A 82 -3.36 13.04 -13.51
CA ILE A 82 -1.95 13.05 -13.08
C ILE A 82 -1.84 12.87 -11.57
N VAL A 83 -2.69 13.53 -10.78
CA VAL A 83 -2.72 13.39 -9.32
C VAL A 83 -3.07 11.96 -8.91
N LYS A 84 -4.07 11.36 -9.56
CA LYS A 84 -4.43 9.96 -9.33
C LYS A 84 -3.27 9.03 -9.70
N PHE A 85 -2.65 9.24 -10.85
CA PHE A 85 -1.51 8.45 -11.30
C PHE A 85 -0.36 8.50 -10.30
N ASP A 86 0.01 9.69 -9.82
CA ASP A 86 1.07 9.90 -8.82
C ASP A 86 0.76 9.21 -7.48
N THR A 87 -0.51 9.26 -7.05
CA THR A 87 -0.98 8.55 -5.86
C THR A 87 -0.78 7.03 -6.00
N VAL A 88 -1.08 6.47 -7.18
CA VAL A 88 -0.95 5.04 -7.45
C VAL A 88 0.53 4.63 -7.55
N VAL A 89 1.38 5.44 -8.17
CA VAL A 89 2.84 5.25 -8.18
C VAL A 89 3.40 5.24 -6.76
N THR A 90 2.99 6.21 -5.93
CA THR A 90 3.42 6.31 -4.53
C THR A 90 3.04 5.04 -3.77
N ARG A 91 1.77 4.61 -3.88
CA ARG A 91 1.30 3.38 -3.25
C ARG A 91 2.08 2.14 -3.70
N TYR A 92 2.41 2.05 -4.99
CA TYR A 92 3.24 0.94 -5.50
C TYR A 92 4.64 0.97 -4.90
N ASN A 93 5.32 2.13 -4.94
CA ASN A 93 6.68 2.29 -4.46
C ASN A 93 6.80 2.10 -2.94
N ASP A 94 5.80 2.53 -2.17
CA ASP A 94 5.74 2.37 -0.72
C ASP A 94 5.61 0.90 -0.31
N GLY A 95 5.01 0.07 -1.15
CA GLY A 95 4.93 -1.38 -0.90
C GLY A 95 6.16 -2.17 -1.34
N GLN A 96 7.11 -1.54 -2.04
CA GLN A 96 8.38 -2.19 -2.40
C GLN A 96 9.33 -2.21 -1.21
N ARG A 97 9.84 -3.42 -0.91
CA ARG A 97 10.83 -3.65 0.14
C ARG A 97 12.21 -3.16 -0.26
N ASP A 98 12.61 -3.42 -1.50
CA ASP A 98 13.87 -2.92 -2.05
C ASP A 98 13.62 -1.62 -2.83
N SER A 99 14.51 -0.65 -2.60
CA SER A 99 14.59 0.55 -3.42
C SER A 99 14.83 0.26 -4.90
N SER A 100 15.48 -0.85 -5.25
CA SER A 100 15.72 -1.25 -6.65
C SER A 100 14.44 -1.61 -7.40
N ASP A 101 13.40 -2.05 -6.68
CA ASP A 101 12.14 -2.51 -7.26
C ASP A 101 11.13 -1.37 -7.40
N ARG A 102 11.47 -0.17 -6.89
CA ARG A 102 10.67 1.04 -7.05
C ARG A 102 10.75 1.54 -8.49
N LEU A 103 9.62 2.06 -8.97
CA LEU A 103 9.57 2.76 -10.24
C LEU A 103 10.40 4.04 -10.15
N THR A 104 11.49 4.09 -10.90
CA THR A 104 12.30 5.30 -11.03
C THR A 104 11.53 6.39 -11.77
N ASP A 105 11.89 7.66 -11.56
CA ASP A 105 11.26 8.81 -12.22
C ASP A 105 11.23 8.66 -13.75
N GLY A 106 12.25 8.03 -14.34
CA GLY A 106 12.30 7.74 -15.77
C GLY A 106 11.21 6.79 -16.23
N ILE A 107 10.96 5.72 -15.47
CA ILE A 107 9.89 4.75 -15.75
C ILE A 107 8.51 5.35 -15.48
N GLN A 108 8.35 6.10 -14.39
CA GLN A 108 7.11 6.81 -14.09
C GLN A 108 6.73 7.76 -15.23
N LYS A 109 7.70 8.56 -15.71
CA LYS A 109 7.50 9.48 -16.83
C LYS A 109 7.16 8.73 -18.12
N LEU A 110 7.80 7.59 -18.39
CA LEU A 110 7.49 6.75 -19.55
C LEU A 110 6.05 6.24 -19.51
N PHE A 111 5.59 5.72 -18.36
CA PHE A 111 4.23 5.23 -18.20
C PHE A 111 3.20 6.37 -18.32
N LEU A 112 3.49 7.52 -17.71
CA LEU A 112 2.63 8.70 -17.83
C LEU A 112 2.55 9.17 -19.28
N GLN A 113 3.68 9.26 -20.00
CA GLN A 113 3.68 9.60 -21.42
C GLN A 113 2.85 8.60 -22.22
N ARG A 114 3.01 7.30 -21.97
CA ARG A 114 2.23 6.25 -22.64
C ARG A 114 0.73 6.45 -22.46
N ALA A 115 0.29 6.79 -21.25
CA ALA A 115 -1.12 7.02 -20.93
C ALA A 115 -1.74 8.18 -21.73
N PHE A 116 -0.96 9.18 -22.14
CA PHE A 116 -1.41 10.31 -22.96
C PHE A 116 -1.15 10.15 -24.46
N THR A 117 -0.28 9.23 -24.88
CA THR A 117 0.12 9.07 -26.30
C THR A 117 -0.77 8.17 -27.15
N VAL A 118 -1.79 7.52 -26.58
CA VAL A 118 -2.72 6.68 -27.37
C VAL A 118 -4.04 7.39 -27.62
N SER A 119 -4.08 8.14 -28.73
CA SER A 119 -5.22 8.38 -29.64
C SER A 119 -4.64 9.06 -30.89
N PRO A 120 -4.98 8.72 -32.17
CA PRO A 120 -6.17 8.02 -32.73
C PRO A 120 -5.80 6.91 -33.79
N PRO A 121 -6.73 6.27 -34.56
CA PRO A 121 -8.20 6.42 -34.69
C PRO A 121 -9.05 5.33 -34.02
#